data_AF-A0A652K6P4-F1
#
_entry.id   AF-A0A652K6P4-F1
#
_cell.length_a   1.000
_cell.length_b   1.000
_cell.length_c   1.000
_cell.angle_alpha   90.00
_cell.angle_beta   90.00
_cell.angle_gamma   90.00
#
_symmetry.space_group_name_H-M   'P 1'
#
loop_
_entity.id
_entity.type
_entity.pdbx_description
1 polymer ?
#
loop_
_entity_poly.entity_id
_entity_poly.type
_entity_poly.pdbx_seq_one_letter_code
_entity_poly.pdbx_strand_id
1 'polypeptide(L)'
;KKKKTEKNKPDGVDVSLPKDVNLVFDWDEPKAKNEAAAMDDAANYLRAIYRGVAKRSTRDAAVTEYSTGDGLTYAKTQIDAWIDGGWTATGTLRHYDATTRSTANGSSVEVAFCADAGKFFGKEVKTKKILTT
;
A
#
# COMPACT_ATOMS: atom_id res chain seq x y z
N LYS A 1 0.08 18.92 -22.47
CA LYS A 1 0.95 18.88 -21.27
C LYS A 1 0.18 18.19 -20.15
N LYS A 2 0.41 16.88 -19.91
CA LYS A 2 -0.29 16.15 -18.84
C LYS A 2 0.35 16.53 -17.50
N LYS A 3 -0.40 17.29 -16.69
CA LYS A 3 -0.01 17.75 -15.36
C LYS A 3 0.05 16.50 -14.47
N LYS A 4 1.25 16.15 -13.99
CA LYS A 4 1.44 15.21 -12.88
C LYS A 4 0.61 15.72 -11.71
N THR A 5 -0.45 15.01 -11.37
CA THR A 5 -1.13 15.19 -10.10
C THR A 5 -0.26 14.52 -9.04
N GLU A 6 0.63 15.31 -8.43
CA GLU A 6 0.98 15.09 -7.04
C GLU A 6 -0.33 15.16 -6.26
N LYS A 7 -0.90 14.01 -5.92
CA LYS A 7 -2.00 13.95 -4.95
C LYS A 7 -1.42 14.37 -3.61
N ASN A 8 -1.67 15.63 -3.26
CA ASN A 8 -1.47 16.18 -1.93
C ASN A 8 -2.22 15.31 -0.91
N LYS A 9 -1.43 14.59 -0.11
CA LYS A 9 -1.64 14.17 1.28
C LYS A 9 -3.08 14.32 1.83
N PRO A 10 -3.95 13.30 1.69
CA PRO A 10 -4.97 13.09 2.70
C PRO A 10 -4.28 12.47 3.93
N ASP A 11 -4.59 13.01 5.11
CA ASP A 11 -4.22 12.53 6.44
C ASP A 11 -2.72 12.49 6.80
N GLY A 12 -2.26 13.58 7.44
CA GLY A 12 -1.17 13.66 8.43
C GLY A 12 0.27 13.28 8.03
N VAL A 13 0.47 12.10 7.48
CA VAL A 13 1.76 11.40 7.36
C VAL A 13 2.17 11.19 5.90
N ASP A 14 3.48 11.20 5.64
CA ASP A 14 3.97 11.04 4.28
C ASP A 14 3.94 9.56 3.87
N VAL A 15 3.21 9.24 2.80
CA VAL A 15 3.08 7.90 2.20
C VAL A 15 3.83 7.75 0.87
N SER A 16 4.73 8.68 0.54
CA SER A 16 5.50 8.66 -0.71
C SER A 16 6.38 7.41 -0.80
N LEU A 17 6.45 6.86 -2.01
CA LEU A 17 7.24 5.66 -2.33
C LEU A 17 8.50 6.01 -3.14
N PRO A 18 9.51 5.13 -3.16
CA PRO A 18 10.63 5.25 -4.08
C PRO A 18 10.15 5.35 -5.54
N LYS A 19 10.90 6.08 -6.37
CA LYS A 19 10.53 6.36 -7.78
C LYS A 19 10.33 5.11 -8.64
N ASP A 20 10.95 4.00 -8.25
CA ASP A 20 10.89 2.73 -8.95
C ASP A 20 9.87 1.75 -8.33
N VAL A 21 9.03 2.22 -7.40
CA VAL A 21 7.91 1.45 -6.83
C VAL A 21 6.62 2.16 -7.18
N ASN A 22 5.77 1.48 -7.96
CA ASN A 22 4.50 2.03 -8.42
C ASN A 22 3.33 1.17 -7.94
N LEU A 23 2.50 1.71 -7.06
CA LEU A 23 1.23 1.08 -6.67
C LEU A 23 0.12 1.73 -7.49
N VAL A 24 -0.52 0.93 -8.34
CA VAL A 24 -1.65 1.35 -9.16
C VAL A 24 -2.93 0.86 -8.51
N PHE A 25 -3.90 1.76 -8.35
CA PHE A 25 -5.23 1.47 -7.82
C PHE A 25 -6.22 1.72 -8.95
N ASP A 26 -6.53 0.66 -9.69
CA ASP A 26 -7.34 0.65 -10.90
C ASP A 26 -8.74 0.14 -10.57
N TRP A 27 -9.43 0.93 -9.75
CA TRP A 27 -10.79 0.67 -9.31
C TRP A 27 -11.60 1.96 -9.37
N ASP A 28 -12.92 1.83 -9.52
CA ASP A 28 -13.83 2.96 -9.53
C ASP A 28 -14.09 3.45 -8.11
N GLU A 29 -14.17 4.78 -7.94
CA GLU A 29 -14.51 5.38 -6.66
C GLU A 29 -16.02 5.22 -6.38
N PRO A 30 -16.41 4.63 -5.23
CA PRO A 30 -17.82 4.44 -4.89
C PRO A 30 -18.50 5.77 -4.55
N LYS A 31 -19.81 5.86 -4.79
CA LYS A 31 -20.58 7.09 -4.49
C LYS A 31 -20.72 7.36 -2.99
N ALA A 32 -20.71 6.30 -2.18
CA ALA A 32 -20.85 6.40 -0.73
C ALA A 32 -19.54 6.96 -0.14
N LYS A 33 -19.62 8.13 0.52
CA LYS A 33 -18.44 8.83 1.04
C LYS A 33 -17.57 7.97 1.98
N ASN A 34 -18.20 7.20 2.87
CA ASN A 34 -17.46 6.35 3.80
C ASN A 34 -16.74 5.20 3.09
N GLU A 35 -17.34 4.68 2.02
CA GLU A 35 -16.71 3.61 1.23
C GLU A 35 -15.57 4.16 0.36
N ALA A 36 -15.72 5.37 -0.17
CA ALA A 36 -14.66 6.05 -0.90
C ALA A 36 -13.47 6.36 0.01
N ALA A 37 -13.72 6.86 1.22
CA ALA A 37 -12.69 7.09 2.23
C ALA A 37 -11.97 5.79 2.62
N ALA A 38 -12.73 4.71 2.88
CA ALA A 38 -12.14 3.41 3.20
C ALA A 38 -11.24 2.86 2.08
N MET A 39 -11.60 3.08 0.81
CA MET A 39 -10.75 2.68 -0.33
C MET A 39 -9.47 3.51 -0.43
N ASP A 40 -9.51 4.81 -0.12
CA ASP A 40 -8.29 5.65 -0.08
C ASP A 40 -7.39 5.24 1.09
N ASP A 41 -7.97 4.96 2.28
CA ASP A 41 -7.25 4.46 3.44
C ASP A 41 -6.62 3.09 3.17
N ALA A 42 -7.33 2.18 2.50
CA ALA A 42 -6.77 0.89 2.08
C ALA A 42 -5.59 1.07 1.10
N ALA A 43 -5.67 2.05 0.19
CA ALA A 43 -4.55 2.39 -0.69
C ALA A 43 -3.36 2.96 0.09
N ASN A 44 -3.61 3.82 1.08
CA ASN A 44 -2.56 4.39 1.93
C ASN A 44 -1.94 3.36 2.88
N TYR A 45 -2.70 2.39 3.36
CA TYR A 45 -2.20 1.25 4.11
C TYR A 45 -1.18 0.44 3.31
N LEU A 46 -1.47 0.14 2.04
CA LEU A 46 -0.53 -0.55 1.15
C LEU A 46 0.72 0.30 0.86
N ARG A 47 0.56 1.61 0.66
CA ARG A 47 1.69 2.54 0.54
C ARG A 47 2.55 2.55 1.80
N ALA A 48 1.92 2.55 2.98
CA ALA A 48 2.60 2.54 4.27
C ALA A 48 3.47 1.29 4.45
N ILE A 49 2.96 0.11 4.07
CA ILE A 49 3.75 -1.14 4.09
C ILE A 49 5.00 -1.00 3.21
N TYR A 50 4.84 -0.66 1.93
CA TYR A 50 5.98 -0.59 1.01
C TYR A 50 6.94 0.58 1.30
N ARG A 51 6.44 1.65 1.93
CA ARG A 51 7.28 2.70 2.49
C ARG A 51 8.09 2.19 3.68
N GLY A 52 7.49 1.42 4.58
CA GLY A 52 8.17 0.73 5.67
C GLY A 52 9.25 -0.22 5.15
N VAL A 53 8.98 -0.98 4.09
CA VAL A 53 9.97 -1.80 3.37
C VAL A 53 11.11 -0.94 2.84
N ALA A 54 10.80 0.15 2.14
CA ALA A 54 11.80 1.05 1.55
C ALA A 54 12.70 1.72 2.61
N LYS A 55 12.11 2.11 3.75
CA LYS A 55 12.81 2.69 4.91
C LYS A 55 13.43 1.65 5.82
N ARG A 56 13.15 0.37 5.60
CA ARG A 56 13.58 -0.76 6.44
C ARG A 56 13.20 -0.57 7.90
N SER A 57 11.95 -0.19 8.15
CA SER A 57 11.44 0.05 9.50
C SER A 57 9.94 -0.20 9.61
N THR A 58 9.56 -0.99 10.61
CA THR A 58 8.17 -1.19 11.06
C THR A 58 7.61 -0.04 11.89
N ARG A 59 8.45 0.95 12.21
CA ARG A 59 8.11 2.13 13.04
C ARG A 59 7.82 3.38 12.22
N ASP A 60 7.66 3.26 10.90
CA ASP A 60 7.24 4.41 10.09
C ASP A 60 5.84 4.87 10.51
N ALA A 61 5.67 6.17 10.71
CA ALA A 61 4.41 6.75 11.19
C ALA A 61 3.22 6.39 10.29
N ALA A 62 3.44 6.24 8.97
CA ALA A 62 2.38 5.84 8.05
C ALA A 62 1.84 4.43 8.36
N VAL A 63 2.67 3.53 8.89
CA VAL A 63 2.25 2.17 9.22
C VAL A 63 1.23 2.21 10.36
N THR A 64 1.48 2.99 11.40
CA THR A 64 0.55 3.11 12.54
C THR A 64 -0.64 4.02 12.25
N GLU A 65 -0.51 4.98 11.34
CA GLU A 65 -1.64 5.85 10.95
C GLU A 65 -2.73 5.06 10.25
N TYR A 66 -2.35 4.21 9.28
CA TYR A 66 -3.29 3.50 8.42
C TYR A 66 -3.56 2.06 8.87
N SER A 67 -3.15 1.67 10.08
CA SER A 67 -3.43 0.31 10.58
C SER A 67 -3.48 0.20 12.09
N THR A 68 -4.32 -0.73 12.55
CA THR A 68 -4.50 -1.07 13.96
C THR A 68 -4.75 -2.58 14.09
N GLY A 69 -4.71 -3.10 15.32
CA GLY A 69 -4.99 -4.50 15.63
C GLY A 69 -4.23 -5.48 14.72
N ASP A 70 -4.95 -6.44 14.14
CA ASP A 70 -4.38 -7.45 13.25
C ASP A 70 -3.84 -6.86 11.94
N GLY A 71 -4.41 -5.76 11.46
CA GLY A 71 -3.87 -5.04 10.30
C GLY A 71 -2.48 -4.45 10.57
N LEU A 72 -2.25 -3.95 11.79
CA LEU A 72 -0.91 -3.48 12.19
C LEU A 72 0.07 -4.65 12.34
N THR A 73 -0.37 -5.77 12.91
CA THR A 73 0.45 -6.99 13.00
C THR A 73 0.86 -7.47 11.61
N TYR A 74 -0.09 -7.59 10.68
CA TYR A 74 0.20 -7.98 9.30
C TYR A 74 1.19 -7.04 8.61
N ALA A 75 0.98 -5.72 8.70
CA ALA A 75 1.88 -4.74 8.10
C ALA A 75 3.33 -4.91 8.59
N LYS A 76 3.52 -5.09 9.91
CA LYS A 76 4.84 -5.31 10.50
C LYS A 76 5.46 -6.61 10.02
N THR A 77 4.70 -7.71 10.03
CA THR A 77 5.17 -9.00 9.52
C THR A 77 5.63 -8.92 8.08
N GLN A 78 4.86 -8.25 7.22
CA GLN A 78 5.25 -8.05 5.82
C GLN A 78 6.54 -7.23 5.73
N ILE A 79 6.65 -6.10 6.43
CA ILE A 79 7.86 -5.27 6.41
C ILE A 79 9.08 -6.06 6.89
N ASP A 80 8.98 -6.78 8.00
CA ASP A 80 10.07 -7.57 8.56
C ASP A 80 10.49 -8.70 7.62
N ALA A 81 9.55 -9.40 6.97
CA ALA A 81 9.88 -10.44 6.00
C ALA A 81 10.73 -9.91 4.83
N TRP A 82 10.44 -8.71 4.33
CA TRP A 82 11.26 -8.06 3.29
C TRP A 82 12.61 -7.60 3.83
N ILE A 83 12.67 -7.12 5.08
CA ILE A 83 13.91 -6.72 5.75
C ILE A 83 14.83 -7.93 5.92
N ASP A 84 14.32 -9.03 6.46
CA ASP A 84 15.04 -10.27 6.75
C ASP A 84 15.51 -10.96 5.46
N GLY A 85 14.67 -10.91 4.41
CA GLY A 85 15.07 -11.34 3.07
C GLY A 85 16.16 -10.47 2.43
N GLY A 86 16.47 -9.30 3.00
CA GLY A 86 17.47 -8.38 2.44
C GLY A 86 16.99 -7.69 1.16
N TRP A 87 15.67 -7.55 1.00
CA TRP A 87 15.03 -7.05 -0.21
C TRP A 87 14.39 -5.68 -0.01
N THR A 88 14.13 -5.00 -1.13
CA THR A 88 13.21 -3.87 -1.26
C THR A 88 12.35 -4.10 -2.51
N ALA A 89 11.23 -3.40 -2.63
CA ALA A 89 10.35 -3.52 -3.79
C ALA A 89 10.87 -2.73 -5.00
N THR A 90 10.47 -3.16 -6.19
CA THR A 90 10.59 -2.40 -7.45
C THR A 90 9.51 -2.86 -8.45
N GLY A 91 9.18 -2.02 -9.43
CA GLY A 91 8.19 -2.32 -10.46
C GLY A 91 6.78 -1.82 -10.14
N THR A 92 5.77 -2.47 -10.70
CA THR A 92 4.35 -2.08 -10.60
C THR A 92 3.50 -3.19 -9.98
N LEU A 93 2.83 -2.88 -8.88
CA LEU A 93 1.77 -3.69 -8.29
C LEU A 93 0.42 -3.04 -8.59
N ARG A 94 -0.42 -3.71 -9.36
CA ARG A 94 -1.75 -3.20 -9.75
C ARG A 94 -2.82 -3.85 -8.87
N HIS A 95 -3.65 -3.02 -8.25
CA HIS A 95 -4.84 -3.43 -7.50
C HIS A 95 -6.06 -3.10 -8.35
N TYR A 96 -7.00 -4.04 -8.47
CA TYR A 96 -8.15 -3.93 -9.35
C TYR A 96 -9.32 -4.76 -8.82
N ASP A 97 -10.49 -4.63 -9.46
CA ASP A 97 -11.72 -5.35 -9.08
C ASP A 97 -12.06 -5.16 -7.59
N ALA A 98 -12.05 -3.90 -7.15
CA ALA A 98 -12.34 -3.59 -5.76
C ALA A 98 -13.84 -3.58 -5.50
N THR A 99 -14.20 -4.08 -4.32
CA THR A 99 -15.55 -4.04 -3.77
C THR A 99 -15.53 -3.48 -2.36
N THR A 100 -16.60 -2.79 -2.01
CA THR A 100 -16.82 -2.23 -0.67
C THR A 100 -18.08 -2.82 -0.06
N ARG A 101 -18.04 -3.05 1.25
CA ARG A 101 -19.20 -3.47 2.02
C ARG A 101 -19.21 -2.82 3.38
N SER A 102 -20.14 -1.88 3.57
CA SER A 102 -20.43 -1.34 4.90
C SER A 102 -20.96 -2.44 5.84
N THR A 103 -20.49 -2.49 7.08
CA THR A 103 -20.99 -3.42 8.08
C THR A 103 -22.39 -3.04 8.57
N ALA A 104 -23.14 -4.01 9.09
CA ALA A 104 -24.54 -3.80 9.47
C ALA A 104 -24.76 -2.71 10.53
N ASN A 105 -23.76 -2.46 11.39
CA ASN A 105 -23.80 -1.40 12.41
C ASN A 105 -23.26 -0.05 11.89
N GLY A 106 -22.81 0.02 10.63
CA GLY A 106 -22.32 1.23 9.98
C GLY A 106 -20.98 1.77 10.50
N SER A 107 -20.27 1.03 11.37
CA SER A 107 -19.04 1.51 12.01
C SER A 107 -17.78 1.19 11.21
N SER A 108 -17.87 0.35 10.18
CA SER A 108 -16.73 -0.05 9.36
C SER A 108 -17.14 -0.35 7.92
N VAL A 109 -16.17 -0.23 7.03
CA VAL A 109 -16.30 -0.64 5.63
C VAL A 109 -15.23 -1.67 5.36
N GLU A 110 -15.64 -2.81 4.83
CA GLU A 110 -14.72 -3.80 4.28
C GLU A 110 -14.36 -3.41 2.85
N VAL A 111 -13.07 -3.50 2.53
CA VAL A 111 -12.53 -3.28 1.18
C VAL A 111 -11.85 -4.56 0.74
N ALA A 112 -12.32 -5.16 -0.34
CA ALA A 112 -11.73 -6.35 -0.96
C ALA A 112 -11.31 -6.02 -2.39
N PHE A 113 -10.18 -6.57 -2.85
CA PHE A 113 -9.65 -6.31 -4.19
C PHE A 113 -8.75 -7.47 -4.65
N CYS A 114 -8.51 -7.55 -5.96
CA CYS A 114 -7.46 -8.37 -6.54
C CYS A 114 -6.15 -7.59 -6.69
N ALA A 115 -5.02 -8.30 -6.70
CA ALA A 115 -3.71 -7.72 -6.96
C ALA A 115 -2.97 -8.50 -8.07
N ASP A 116 -2.42 -7.78 -9.04
CA ASP A 116 -1.53 -8.28 -10.08
C ASP A 116 -0.10 -7.85 -9.77
N ALA A 117 0.70 -8.83 -9.35
CA ALA A 117 2.11 -8.69 -9.02
C ALA A 117 3.05 -9.15 -10.17
N GLY A 118 2.53 -9.43 -11.37
CA GLY A 118 3.34 -9.95 -12.50
C GLY A 118 4.44 -9.01 -12.99
N LYS A 119 4.38 -7.72 -12.59
CA LYS A 119 5.43 -6.71 -12.85
C LYS A 119 5.99 -6.11 -11.56
N PHE A 120 5.80 -6.77 -10.43
CA PHE A 120 6.27 -6.32 -9.13
C PHE A 120 7.31 -7.30 -8.58
N PHE A 121 8.49 -6.79 -8.24
CA PHE A 121 9.65 -7.63 -8.01
C PHE A 121 10.35 -7.29 -6.70
N GLY A 122 11.00 -8.32 -6.14
CA GLY A 122 12.02 -8.13 -5.13
C GLY A 122 13.31 -7.58 -5.76
N LYS A 123 13.98 -6.67 -5.05
CA LYS A 123 15.30 -6.15 -5.41
C LYS A 123 16.22 -6.29 -4.20
N GLU A 124 17.32 -7.02 -4.36
CA GLU A 124 18.32 -7.17 -3.31
C GLU A 124 18.93 -5.81 -2.94
N VAL A 125 18.94 -5.47 -1.65
CA VAL A 125 19.42 -4.16 -1.19
C VAL A 125 20.93 -4.01 -1.43
N LYS A 126 21.71 -5.08 -1.23
CA LYS A 126 23.17 -5.06 -1.34
C LYS A 126 23.63 -5.05 -2.80
N THR A 127 23.16 -6.00 -3.60
CA THR A 127 23.65 -6.24 -4.97
C THR A 127 22.89 -5.44 -6.02
N LYS A 128 21.70 -4.92 -5.67
CA LYS A 128 20.73 -4.30 -6.59
C LYS A 128 20.15 -5.25 -7.63
N LYS A 129 20.38 -6.56 -7.51
CA LYS A 129 19.80 -7.58 -8.38
C LYS A 129 18.27 -7.60 -8.24
N ILE A 130 17.57 -7.59 -9.36
CA ILE A 130 16.12 -7.77 -9.42
C ILE A 130 15.83 -9.28 -9.46
N LEU A 131 14.91 -9.72 -8.62
CA LEU A 131 14.47 -11.10 -8.49
C LEU A 131 13.22 -11.29 -9.35
N THR A 132 13.37 -12.07 -10.42
CA THR A 132 12.30 -12.45 -11.34
C THR A 132 12.18 -13.97 -11.35
N THR A 133 10.96 -14.48 -11.36
CA THR A 133 10.63 -15.88 -11.66
C THR A 133 10.42 -16.07 -13.15
#